data_AF-A0A7S3CCU8-F1
#
_entry.id   AF-A0A7S3CCU8-F1
#
_cell.length_a   1.000
_cell.length_b   1.000
_cell.length_c   1.000
_cell.angle_alpha   90.00
_cell.angle_beta   90.00
_cell.angle_gamma   90.00
#
_symmetry.space_group_name_H-M   'P 1'
#
loop_
_entity.id
_entity.type
_entity.pdbx_description
1 polymer ?
#
loop_
_entity_poly.entity_id
_entity_poly.type
_entity_poly.pdbx_seq_one_letter_code
_entity_poly.pdbx_strand_id
1 'polypeptide(L)'
;MVRASKVSQQKSPAEFFAENKTIAGFDTPAKSLYTSVRELVENSLDAAERVGVLPDVSVTLEEISLERFQKLYGVEAAERVDKGLYKDVETERERNAREKKQKQARDRAEKDAKKKAAKTGESVEDILRRQEAGRKAAATKSRRVFYRLTCKDNGSGMPCDDIPNMLGRVLSSTKYNSVMQTRGKFGLGAKMVLIWSQMRVAQPMEVRSSIAGQNFISFHRFNIDLHKNAPVVREHKKLQNPDNWTGTEISVTIEGNFGSYKQKLLKYLKLIAIITPYASFDFRYVAEDEKNSFFHSYTRRTDRMPDPPREAKHHPSDVDLELLKKKIAGSSHKKLSKFLSGEFSNITASLAGRLVTELGGADGARAKGKGNIDISPKQMTDTQLLRLHQFMQQVRFADPDGKDLSPAGEYNLRLGVMKELNPDMVATHEGSAVALEGHAFIVEAAVSIGGEDPA
;
A
#
# COMPACT_ATOMS: atom_id res chain seq x y z
N MET A 1 10.65 -3.10 49.87
CA MET A 1 10.66 -2.59 48.49
C MET A 1 11.19 -3.67 47.56
N VAL A 2 10.32 -4.43 46.89
CA VAL A 2 10.75 -5.39 45.87
C VAL A 2 11.04 -4.59 44.60
N ARG A 3 12.31 -4.50 44.20
CA ARG A 3 12.67 -3.98 42.87
C ARG A 3 12.04 -4.92 41.84
N ALA A 4 11.00 -4.46 41.15
CA ALA A 4 10.48 -5.17 39.99
C ALA A 4 11.63 -5.34 38.98
N SER A 5 12.11 -6.57 38.80
CA SER A 5 13.06 -6.90 37.75
C SER A 5 12.37 -6.63 36.42
N LYS A 6 12.83 -5.61 35.70
CA LYS A 6 12.38 -5.38 34.33
C LYS A 6 12.91 -6.53 33.47
N VAL A 7 12.04 -7.48 33.14
CA VAL A 7 12.35 -8.56 32.20
C VAL A 7 12.33 -7.97 30.79
N SER A 8 13.38 -8.24 30.01
CA SER A 8 13.43 -7.89 28.59
C SER A 8 12.35 -8.66 27.83
N GLN A 9 11.46 -7.95 27.14
CA GLN A 9 10.39 -8.54 26.33
C GLN A 9 10.72 -8.34 24.84
N GLN A 10 10.58 -9.41 24.06
CA GLN A 10 10.69 -9.36 22.60
C GLN A 10 9.29 -9.20 22.00
N LYS A 11 9.19 -8.41 20.92
CA LYS A 11 7.94 -8.24 20.17
C LYS A 11 8.10 -8.81 18.77
N SER A 12 7.03 -9.42 18.29
CA SER A 12 6.98 -9.86 16.89
C SER A 12 6.82 -8.64 15.96
N PRO A 13 7.15 -8.76 14.66
CA PRO A 13 6.85 -7.71 13.69
C PRO A 13 5.37 -7.31 13.65
N ALA A 14 4.46 -8.29 13.73
CA ALA A 14 3.01 -8.02 13.71
C ALA A 14 2.56 -7.26 14.97
N GLU A 15 3.10 -7.62 16.13
CA GLU A 15 2.84 -6.91 17.39
C GLU A 15 3.38 -5.48 17.35
N PHE A 16 4.61 -5.29 16.84
CA PHE A 16 5.19 -3.96 16.65
C PHE A 16 4.31 -3.06 15.78
N PHE A 17 3.83 -3.54 14.63
CA PHE A 17 3.00 -2.71 13.75
C PHE A 17 1.57 -2.52 14.25
N ALA A 18 1.01 -3.48 15.00
CA ALA A 18 -0.26 -3.32 15.68
C ALA A 18 -0.24 -2.16 16.68
N GLU A 19 0.86 -2.02 17.44
CA GLU A 19 1.05 -0.91 18.37
C GLU A 19 1.41 0.40 17.65
N ASN A 20 2.24 0.33 16.60
CA ASN A 20 2.80 1.47 15.88
C ASN A 20 2.12 1.72 14.53
N LYS A 21 0.79 1.59 14.50
CA LYS A 21 -0.08 1.73 13.31
C LYS A 21 0.12 3.00 12.48
N THR A 22 0.58 4.09 13.09
CA THR A 22 0.87 5.37 12.41
C THR A 22 1.97 5.24 11.37
N ILE A 23 2.94 4.35 11.58
CA ILE A 23 4.06 4.08 10.65
C ILE A 23 3.54 3.58 9.30
N ALA A 24 2.48 2.76 9.31
CA ALA A 24 1.88 2.21 8.10
C ALA A 24 0.71 3.07 7.56
N GLY A 25 0.45 4.25 8.13
CA GLY A 25 -0.64 5.11 7.68
C GLY A 25 -2.04 4.70 8.17
N PHE A 26 -2.13 3.90 9.23
CA PHE A 26 -3.39 3.49 9.87
C PHE A 26 -3.62 4.26 11.18
N ASP A 27 -3.71 5.58 11.11
CA ASP A 27 -3.83 6.44 12.30
C ASP A 27 -5.30 6.66 12.75
N THR A 28 -6.17 6.91 11.79
CA THR A 28 -7.56 7.35 11.94
C THR A 28 -8.45 6.50 11.04
N PRO A 29 -9.72 6.24 11.41
CA PRO A 29 -10.61 5.42 10.59
C PRO A 29 -10.69 5.88 9.13
N ALA A 30 -10.72 7.19 8.90
CA ALA A 30 -10.81 7.76 7.56
C ALA A 30 -9.55 7.51 6.72
N LYS A 31 -8.35 7.71 7.30
CA LYS A 31 -7.09 7.44 6.62
C LYS A 31 -6.85 5.94 6.44
N SER A 32 -7.18 5.11 7.45
CA SER A 32 -7.07 3.66 7.36
C SER A 32 -7.91 3.10 6.20
N LEU A 33 -9.12 3.62 5.98
CA LEU A 33 -9.95 3.26 4.84
C LEU A 33 -9.29 3.65 3.50
N TYR A 34 -8.81 4.89 3.38
CA TYR A 34 -8.08 5.35 2.21
C TYR A 34 -6.83 4.50 1.91
N THR A 35 -6.00 4.27 2.92
CA THR A 35 -4.78 3.45 2.82
C THR A 35 -5.14 2.01 2.42
N SER A 36 -6.20 1.43 2.99
CA SER A 36 -6.62 0.07 2.64
C SER A 36 -7.00 -0.06 1.17
N VAL A 37 -7.77 0.90 0.63
CA VAL A 37 -8.08 0.91 -0.81
C VAL A 37 -6.81 1.04 -1.64
N ARG A 38 -5.94 2.00 -1.32
CA ARG A 38 -4.67 2.21 -2.03
C ARG A 38 -3.84 0.92 -2.10
N GLU A 39 -3.58 0.29 -0.96
CA GLU A 39 -2.73 -0.90 -0.87
C GLU A 39 -3.32 -2.08 -1.67
N LEU A 40 -4.64 -2.27 -1.67
CA LEU A 40 -5.26 -3.36 -2.44
C LEU A 40 -5.23 -3.07 -3.95
N VAL A 41 -5.47 -1.82 -4.36
CA VAL A 41 -5.42 -1.40 -5.77
C VAL A 41 -3.99 -1.52 -6.33
N GLU A 42 -2.98 -1.02 -5.61
CA GLU A 42 -1.59 -1.09 -6.06
C GLU A 42 -1.12 -2.54 -6.20
N ASN A 43 -1.50 -3.43 -5.27
CA ASN A 43 -1.17 -4.85 -5.37
C ASN A 43 -1.90 -5.54 -6.55
N SER A 44 -3.14 -5.12 -6.85
CA SER A 44 -3.92 -5.63 -7.98
C SER A 44 -3.26 -5.26 -9.33
N LEU A 45 -2.83 -4.01 -9.47
CA LEU A 45 -2.10 -3.53 -10.65
C LEU A 45 -0.77 -4.26 -10.82
N ASP A 46 0.04 -4.33 -9.76
CA ASP A 46 1.31 -5.08 -9.77
C ASP A 46 1.11 -6.55 -10.18
N ALA A 47 0.01 -7.19 -9.74
CA ALA A 47 -0.27 -8.60 -10.04
C ALA A 47 -0.63 -8.86 -11.50
N ALA A 48 -1.35 -7.93 -12.15
CA ALA A 48 -1.72 -8.03 -13.57
C ALA A 48 -0.55 -7.67 -14.50
N GLU A 49 0.13 -6.55 -14.22
CA GLU A 49 1.28 -6.08 -15.01
C GLU A 49 2.42 -7.11 -15.03
N ARG A 50 2.66 -7.79 -13.89
CA ARG A 50 3.70 -8.81 -13.77
C ARG A 50 3.52 -9.99 -14.74
N VAL A 51 2.28 -10.33 -15.09
CA VAL A 51 1.98 -11.43 -16.01
C VAL A 51 1.67 -10.95 -17.43
N GLY A 52 1.88 -9.67 -17.72
CA GLY A 52 1.63 -9.12 -19.05
C GLY A 52 0.15 -8.96 -19.39
N VAL A 53 -0.74 -9.01 -18.39
CA VAL A 53 -2.19 -8.90 -18.58
C VAL A 53 -2.62 -7.48 -18.32
N LEU A 54 -3.44 -6.92 -19.22
CA LEU A 54 -3.97 -5.57 -19.05
C LEU A 54 -4.90 -5.54 -17.82
N PRO A 55 -4.63 -4.70 -16.81
CA PRO A 55 -5.34 -4.76 -15.54
C PRO A 55 -6.83 -4.45 -15.69
N ASP A 56 -7.64 -5.27 -15.03
CA ASP A 56 -9.06 -5.03 -14.77
C ASP A 56 -9.27 -5.14 -13.26
N VAL A 57 -9.49 -4.00 -12.61
CA VAL A 57 -9.56 -3.89 -11.15
C VAL A 57 -10.90 -3.32 -10.75
N SER A 58 -11.62 -4.05 -9.90
CA SER A 58 -12.88 -3.61 -9.32
C SER A 58 -12.77 -3.47 -7.81
N VAL A 59 -13.18 -2.32 -7.30
CA VAL A 59 -13.20 -2.00 -5.87
C VAL A 59 -14.64 -1.69 -5.46
N THR A 60 -15.16 -2.49 -4.54
CA THR A 60 -16.46 -2.26 -3.92
C THR A 60 -16.26 -1.87 -2.46
N LEU A 61 -16.89 -0.78 -2.05
CA LEU A 61 -16.94 -0.31 -0.69
C LEU A 61 -18.40 -0.29 -0.22
N GLU A 62 -18.78 -1.29 0.57
CA GLU A 62 -20.12 -1.43 1.11
C GLU A 62 -20.19 -0.87 2.53
N GLU A 63 -21.09 0.09 2.76
CA GLU A 63 -21.35 0.70 4.06
C GLU A 63 -22.15 -0.24 4.97
N ILE A 64 -21.71 -0.31 6.22
CA ILE A 64 -22.33 -1.12 7.27
C ILE A 64 -22.46 -0.22 8.51
N SER A 65 -23.70 0.15 8.85
CA SER A 65 -24.03 0.87 10.08
C SER A 65 -23.66 0.05 11.30
N LEU A 66 -23.56 0.72 12.46
CA LEU A 66 -23.31 0.04 13.72
C LEU A 66 -24.40 -1.01 14.03
N GLU A 67 -25.67 -0.68 13.76
CA GLU A 67 -26.79 -1.59 13.97
C GLU A 67 -26.69 -2.83 13.08
N ARG A 68 -26.46 -2.62 11.77
CA ARG A 68 -26.29 -3.73 10.82
C ARG A 68 -25.07 -4.58 11.19
N PHE A 69 -23.97 -3.93 11.58
CA PHE A 69 -22.76 -4.59 12.05
C PHE A 69 -23.06 -5.48 13.27
N GLN A 70 -23.70 -4.93 14.30
CA GLN A 70 -24.08 -5.68 15.51
C GLN A 70 -24.94 -6.89 15.19
N LYS A 71 -25.93 -6.73 14.29
CA LYS A 71 -26.79 -7.82 13.84
C LYS A 71 -26.02 -8.89 13.04
N LEU A 72 -25.16 -8.49 12.12
CA LEU A 72 -24.36 -9.41 11.28
C LEU A 72 -23.43 -10.29 12.12
N TYR A 73 -22.93 -9.76 13.23
CA TYR A 73 -21.93 -10.43 14.07
C TYR A 73 -22.48 -10.89 15.43
N GLY A 74 -23.80 -10.86 15.61
CA GLY A 74 -24.47 -11.36 16.82
C GLY A 74 -24.10 -10.61 18.10
N VAL A 75 -23.71 -9.34 18.01
CA VAL A 75 -23.42 -8.50 19.16
C VAL A 75 -24.73 -7.89 19.64
N GLU A 76 -25.33 -8.44 20.69
CA GLU A 76 -26.51 -7.86 21.30
C GLU A 76 -26.21 -6.47 21.86
N ALA A 77 -27.07 -5.51 21.56
CA ALA A 77 -26.98 -4.18 22.12
C ALA A 77 -27.39 -4.25 23.60
N ALA A 78 -26.41 -4.39 24.50
CA ALA A 78 -26.67 -4.37 25.93
C ALA A 78 -27.21 -3.01 26.36
N GLU A 79 -28.31 -3.01 27.11
CA GLU A 79 -28.85 -1.80 27.69
C GLU A 79 -27.85 -1.22 28.70
N ARG A 80 -27.58 0.09 28.60
CA ARG A 80 -26.60 0.74 29.46
C ARG A 80 -27.17 0.94 30.85
N VAL A 81 -26.82 0.04 31.78
CA VAL A 81 -27.30 0.06 33.16
C VAL A 81 -26.65 1.18 33.98
N ASP A 82 -25.32 1.21 34.05
CA ASP A 82 -24.59 2.28 34.75
C ASP A 82 -24.18 3.38 33.79
N LYS A 83 -25.05 4.38 33.69
CA LYS A 83 -24.86 5.58 32.88
C LYS A 83 -23.57 6.35 33.23
N GLY A 84 -23.07 6.27 34.46
CA GLY A 84 -21.86 6.97 34.90
C GLY A 84 -20.55 6.44 34.30
N LEU A 85 -20.56 5.22 33.75
CA LEU A 85 -19.39 4.60 33.11
C LEU A 85 -19.15 5.09 31.68
N TYR A 86 -20.15 5.71 31.06
CA TYR A 86 -20.15 6.02 29.63
C TYR A 86 -19.86 7.51 29.39
N LYS A 87 -18.79 7.80 28.65
CA LYS A 87 -18.34 9.17 28.35
C LYS A 87 -19.31 9.99 27.49
N ASP A 88 -20.21 9.32 26.79
CA ASP A 88 -21.26 9.92 25.97
C ASP A 88 -22.57 10.11 26.74
N VAL A 89 -22.66 9.65 27.99
CA VAL A 89 -23.79 9.96 28.86
C VAL A 89 -23.51 11.30 29.54
N GLU A 90 -24.24 12.28 29.05
CA GLU A 90 -24.18 13.66 29.49
C GLU A 90 -24.68 13.76 30.94
N THR A 91 -23.85 14.33 31.83
CA THR A 91 -24.28 14.62 33.21
C THR A 91 -25.43 15.62 33.19
N GLU A 92 -26.27 15.66 34.23
CA GLU A 92 -27.43 16.55 34.31
C GLU A 92 -27.03 18.04 34.11
N ARG A 93 -25.85 18.40 34.59
CA ARG A 93 -25.22 19.72 34.40
C ARG A 93 -24.84 19.98 32.95
N GLU A 94 -24.24 19.00 32.27
CA GLU A 94 -23.88 19.09 30.86
C GLU A 94 -25.12 19.12 29.97
N ARG A 95 -26.16 18.34 30.31
CA ARG A 95 -27.45 18.32 29.61
C ARG A 95 -28.13 19.67 29.69
N ASN A 96 -28.22 20.25 30.89
CA ASN A 96 -28.76 21.59 31.07
C ASN A 96 -27.94 22.66 30.33
N ALA A 97 -26.61 22.52 30.30
CA ALA A 97 -25.73 23.42 29.55
C ALA A 97 -25.90 23.28 28.02
N ARG A 98 -26.09 22.06 27.51
CA ARG A 98 -26.36 21.76 26.11
C ARG A 98 -27.73 22.23 25.69
N GLU A 99 -28.77 22.02 26.49
CA GLU A 99 -30.13 22.50 26.22
C GLU A 99 -30.14 24.05 26.14
N LYS A 100 -29.42 24.72 27.05
CA LYS A 100 -29.22 26.18 26.99
C LYS A 100 -28.45 26.62 25.74
N LYS A 101 -27.37 25.91 25.37
CA LYS A 101 -26.62 26.15 24.13
C LYS A 101 -27.46 25.89 22.87
N GLN A 102 -28.28 24.84 22.85
CA GLN A 102 -29.14 24.49 21.73
C GLN A 102 -30.24 25.54 21.53
N LYS A 103 -30.85 26.03 22.62
CA LYS A 103 -31.82 27.14 22.56
C LYS A 103 -31.16 28.39 21.97
N GLN A 104 -30.01 28.80 22.51
CA GLN A 104 -29.24 29.94 21.98
C GLN A 104 -28.82 29.75 20.52
N ALA A 105 -28.46 28.53 20.11
CA ALA A 105 -28.08 28.20 18.74
C ALA A 105 -29.27 28.11 17.77
N ARG A 106 -30.47 27.78 18.27
CA ARG A 106 -31.73 27.86 17.50
C ARG A 106 -32.12 29.33 17.30
N ASP A 107 -32.10 30.13 18.36
CA ASP A 107 -32.42 31.55 18.29
C ASP A 107 -31.45 32.31 17.35
N ARG A 108 -30.16 31.95 17.37
CA ARG A 108 -29.16 32.48 16.42
C ARG A 108 -29.42 32.01 14.99
N ALA A 109 -29.65 30.71 14.78
CA ALA A 109 -29.93 30.16 13.45
C ALA A 109 -31.19 30.77 12.82
N GLU A 110 -32.23 31.02 13.62
CA GLU A 110 -33.46 31.67 13.15
C GLU A 110 -33.23 33.14 12.79
N LYS A 111 -32.44 33.88 13.59
CA LYS A 111 -32.03 35.25 13.25
C LYS A 111 -31.19 35.31 11.98
N ASP A 112 -30.26 34.38 11.81
CA ASP A 112 -29.40 34.30 10.62
C ASP A 112 -30.20 33.89 9.38
N ALA A 113 -31.15 32.96 9.51
CA ALA A 113 -32.06 32.57 8.45
C ALA A 113 -32.98 33.72 8.01
N LYS A 114 -33.54 34.49 8.95
CA LYS A 114 -34.34 35.70 8.66
C LYS A 114 -33.52 36.76 7.93
N LYS A 115 -32.27 37.01 8.35
CA LYS A 115 -31.36 37.94 7.65
C LYS A 115 -30.98 37.48 6.24
N LYS A 116 -30.80 36.17 6.05
CA LYS A 116 -30.41 35.60 4.76
C LYS A 116 -31.59 35.62 3.79
N ALA A 117 -32.78 35.22 4.24
CA ALA A 117 -34.05 35.35 3.51
C ALA A 117 -34.31 36.78 3.04
N ALA A 118 -34.08 37.79 3.90
CA ALA A 118 -34.23 39.20 3.54
C ALA A 118 -33.24 39.69 2.45
N LYS A 119 -32.12 38.98 2.23
CA LYS A 119 -31.13 39.32 1.18
C LYS A 119 -31.29 38.50 -0.10
N THR A 120 -31.76 37.26 -0.01
CA THR A 120 -31.81 36.31 -1.14
C THR A 120 -33.21 36.06 -1.67
N GLY A 121 -34.26 36.50 -0.97
CA GLY A 121 -35.67 36.23 -1.31
C GLY A 121 -36.12 34.79 -1.06
N GLU A 122 -35.24 33.92 -0.51
CA GLU A 122 -35.58 32.55 -0.15
C GLU A 122 -36.46 32.47 1.10
N SER A 123 -37.29 31.42 1.21
CA SER A 123 -38.06 31.13 2.42
C SER A 123 -37.13 30.84 3.61
N VAL A 124 -37.44 31.44 4.76
CA VAL A 124 -36.77 31.18 6.05
C VAL A 124 -36.84 29.69 6.40
N GLU A 125 -37.94 29.04 6.04
CA GLU A 125 -38.20 27.63 6.32
C GLU A 125 -37.24 26.71 5.55
N ASP A 126 -36.97 27.00 4.28
CA ASP A 126 -36.04 26.22 3.44
C ASP A 126 -34.57 26.40 3.86
N ILE A 127 -34.21 27.59 4.36
CA ILE A 127 -32.88 27.86 4.91
C ILE A 127 -32.68 27.06 6.21
N LEU A 128 -33.67 27.06 7.10
CA LEU A 128 -33.64 26.28 8.34
C LEU A 128 -33.59 24.78 8.05
N ARG A 129 -34.36 24.28 7.07
CA ARG A 129 -34.35 22.87 6.65
C ARG A 129 -32.98 22.41 6.16
N ARG A 130 -32.28 23.24 5.36
CA ARG A 130 -30.89 22.97 4.93
C ARG A 130 -29.89 23.00 6.09
N GLN A 131 -30.01 23.96 7.01
CA GLN A 131 -29.16 24.02 8.20
C GLN A 131 -29.36 22.81 9.13
N GLU A 132 -30.60 22.35 9.25
CA GLU A 132 -30.95 21.19 10.06
C GLU A 132 -30.52 19.87 9.41
N ALA A 133 -30.61 19.77 8.07
CA ALA A 133 -30.00 18.68 7.30
C ALA A 133 -28.47 18.64 7.48
N GLY A 134 -27.80 19.80 7.46
CA GLY A 134 -26.38 19.91 7.74
C GLY A 134 -26.00 19.50 9.17
N ARG A 135 -26.84 19.83 10.18
CA ARG A 135 -26.66 19.39 11.57
C ARG A 135 -26.89 17.88 11.73
N LYS A 136 -27.90 17.30 11.08
CA LYS A 136 -28.12 15.84 11.07
C LYS A 136 -26.95 15.10 10.42
N ALA A 137 -26.43 15.59 9.30
CA ALA A 137 -25.21 15.05 8.69
C ALA A 137 -23.98 15.14 9.62
N ALA A 138 -23.89 16.19 10.44
CA ALA A 138 -22.83 16.33 11.45
C ALA A 138 -23.01 15.40 12.67
N ALA A 139 -24.25 15.03 13.01
CA ALA A 139 -24.54 14.06 14.07
C ALA A 139 -24.26 12.61 13.62
N THR A 140 -24.55 12.26 12.36
CA THR A 140 -24.17 10.96 11.76
C THR A 140 -22.65 10.77 11.73
N LYS A 141 -21.88 11.87 11.61
CA LYS A 141 -20.41 11.90 11.71
C LYS A 141 -19.83 11.38 13.04
N SER A 142 -20.65 11.26 14.08
CA SER A 142 -20.24 10.81 15.43
C SER A 142 -20.36 9.30 15.66
N ARG A 143 -20.99 8.55 14.74
CA ARG A 143 -21.22 7.11 14.93
C ARG A 143 -20.13 6.30 14.22
N ARG A 144 -19.67 5.22 14.85
CA ARG A 144 -18.75 4.27 14.20
C ARG A 144 -19.46 3.69 12.98
N VAL A 145 -18.84 3.79 11.82
CA VAL A 145 -19.30 3.19 10.57
C VAL A 145 -18.25 2.18 10.13
N PHE A 146 -18.72 1.04 9.64
CA PHE A 146 -17.89 -0.03 9.13
C PHE A 146 -18.07 -0.11 7.62
N TYR A 147 -17.07 -0.64 6.94
CA TYR A 147 -17.12 -0.84 5.52
C TYR A 147 -16.57 -2.21 5.16
N ARG A 148 -17.31 -2.96 4.34
CA ARG A 148 -16.77 -4.13 3.65
C ARG A 148 -16.09 -3.65 2.38
N LEU A 149 -14.77 -3.70 2.39
CA LEU A 149 -13.92 -3.39 1.26
C LEU A 149 -13.61 -4.69 0.52
N THR A 150 -14.00 -4.75 -0.75
CA THR A 150 -13.69 -5.85 -1.66
C THR A 150 -12.90 -5.30 -2.85
N CYS A 151 -11.74 -5.88 -3.13
CA CYS A 151 -10.92 -5.57 -4.30
C CYS A 151 -10.73 -6.85 -5.10
N LYS A 152 -11.11 -6.85 -6.37
CA LYS A 152 -10.97 -7.98 -7.29
C LYS A 152 -10.18 -7.58 -8.52
N ASP A 153 -9.29 -8.45 -8.94
CA ASP A 153 -8.41 -8.27 -10.10
C ASP A 153 -8.42 -9.48 -11.05
N ASN A 154 -7.78 -9.29 -12.20
CA ASN A 154 -7.48 -10.32 -13.20
C ASN A 154 -5.97 -10.66 -13.26
N GLY A 155 -5.24 -10.46 -12.16
CA GLY A 155 -3.79 -10.64 -12.12
C GLY A 155 -3.33 -12.09 -12.03
N SER A 156 -2.09 -12.30 -11.58
CA SER A 156 -1.47 -13.63 -11.51
C SER A 156 -2.19 -14.65 -10.61
N GLY A 157 -3.04 -14.18 -9.69
CA GLY A 157 -3.50 -14.97 -8.56
C GLY A 157 -2.37 -15.29 -7.57
N MET A 158 -2.70 -16.08 -6.55
CA MET A 158 -1.81 -16.57 -5.51
C MET A 158 -1.92 -18.10 -5.40
N PRO A 159 -0.79 -18.82 -5.27
CA PRO A 159 -0.81 -20.26 -5.03
C PRO A 159 -1.59 -20.60 -3.75
N CYS A 160 -2.44 -21.63 -3.84
CA CYS A 160 -3.39 -22.02 -2.80
C CYS A 160 -2.75 -22.08 -1.40
N ASP A 161 -1.62 -22.78 -1.26
CA ASP A 161 -0.99 -23.06 0.02
C ASP A 161 -0.19 -21.86 0.57
N ASP A 162 0.15 -20.90 -0.29
CA ASP A 162 0.94 -19.72 0.07
C ASP A 162 0.08 -18.54 0.53
N ILE A 163 -1.20 -18.48 0.15
CA ILE A 163 -2.13 -17.36 0.45
C ILE A 163 -2.06 -16.93 1.94
N PRO A 164 -2.18 -17.84 2.94
CA PRO A 164 -2.16 -17.42 4.34
C PRO A 164 -0.82 -16.81 4.74
N ASN A 165 0.31 -17.33 4.27
CA ASN A 165 1.62 -16.76 4.60
C ASN A 165 1.86 -15.45 3.86
N MET A 166 1.45 -15.36 2.60
CA MET A 166 1.58 -14.16 1.79
C MET A 166 0.78 -12.98 2.34
N LEU A 167 -0.29 -13.19 3.10
CA LEU A 167 -1.17 -12.13 3.61
C LEU A 167 -1.31 -12.06 5.13
N GLY A 168 -0.92 -13.11 5.85
CA GLY A 168 -1.03 -13.23 7.31
C GLY A 168 0.31 -13.35 8.04
N ARG A 169 1.43 -13.14 7.36
CA ARG A 169 2.77 -13.00 7.96
C ARG A 169 3.35 -11.63 7.62
N VAL A 170 3.61 -10.81 8.64
CA VAL A 170 4.18 -9.47 8.49
C VAL A 170 5.67 -9.58 8.19
N LEU A 171 6.16 -8.65 7.35
CA LEU A 171 7.50 -8.67 6.77
C LEU A 171 7.78 -10.00 6.03
N SER A 172 6.78 -10.48 5.30
CA SER A 172 6.92 -11.54 4.31
C SER A 172 6.53 -10.98 2.95
N SER A 173 7.44 -11.09 1.99
CA SER A 173 7.23 -10.58 0.65
C SER A 173 8.02 -11.43 -0.35
N THR A 174 7.41 -11.70 -1.49
CA THR A 174 8.11 -12.24 -2.66
C THR A 174 9.06 -11.21 -3.28
N LYS A 175 8.95 -9.93 -2.88
CA LYS A 175 9.70 -8.79 -3.43
C LYS A 175 11.07 -8.55 -2.76
N TYR A 176 11.41 -9.22 -1.65
CA TYR A 176 12.64 -8.91 -0.89
C TYR A 176 13.94 -9.47 -1.47
N ASN A 177 13.83 -10.48 -2.34
CA ASN A 177 15.01 -11.16 -2.86
C ASN A 177 15.56 -10.53 -4.14
N SER A 178 14.83 -9.55 -4.71
CA SER A 178 15.11 -8.93 -6.00
C SER A 178 15.14 -7.42 -5.87
N VAL A 179 16.14 -6.76 -6.45
CA VAL A 179 16.11 -5.30 -6.65
C VAL A 179 15.27 -5.04 -7.90
N MET A 180 14.02 -4.65 -7.72
CA MET A 180 13.08 -4.44 -8.83
C MET A 180 12.13 -3.29 -8.50
N GLN A 181 11.80 -2.49 -9.50
CA GLN A 181 10.76 -1.47 -9.38
C GLN A 181 9.42 -2.15 -9.10
N THR A 182 8.77 -1.77 -8.00
CA THR A 182 7.40 -2.19 -7.64
C THR A 182 6.71 -1.04 -6.93
N ARG A 183 5.37 -0.98 -6.94
CA ARG A 183 4.63 0.08 -6.22
C ARG A 183 4.84 -0.03 -4.71
N GLY A 184 4.74 -1.25 -4.17
CA GLY A 184 4.94 -1.52 -2.74
C GLY A 184 6.29 -2.19 -2.42
N LYS A 185 7.11 -1.56 -1.56
CA LYS A 185 8.46 -2.02 -1.15
C LYS A 185 8.47 -2.99 0.05
N PHE A 186 7.68 -2.71 1.07
CA PHE A 186 7.85 -3.34 2.39
C PHE A 186 7.06 -4.64 2.59
N GLY A 187 6.25 -5.09 1.62
CA GLY A 187 5.42 -6.28 1.78
C GLY A 187 4.46 -6.19 2.97
N LEU A 188 4.06 -4.98 3.36
CA LEU A 188 3.34 -4.71 4.61
C LEU A 188 1.85 -4.38 4.37
N GLY A 189 1.53 -3.72 3.27
CA GLY A 189 0.22 -3.12 2.94
C GLY A 189 -0.99 -3.96 3.31
N ALA A 190 -1.26 -5.02 2.55
CA ALA A 190 -2.43 -5.89 2.77
C ALA A 190 -2.44 -6.56 4.15
N LYS A 191 -1.28 -6.79 4.78
CA LYS A 191 -1.23 -7.37 6.14
C LYS A 191 -1.64 -6.36 7.19
N MET A 192 -1.34 -5.08 6.98
CA MET A 192 -1.84 -4.00 7.85
C MET A 192 -3.34 -3.82 7.73
N VAL A 193 -3.90 -4.01 6.53
CA VAL A 193 -5.36 -4.06 6.34
C VAL A 193 -5.99 -5.17 7.19
N LEU A 194 -5.40 -6.38 7.18
CA LEU A 194 -5.83 -7.49 8.03
C LEU A 194 -5.69 -7.17 9.52
N ILE A 195 -4.54 -6.67 9.97
CA ILE A 195 -4.29 -6.31 11.38
C ILE A 195 -5.31 -5.27 11.84
N TRP A 196 -5.57 -4.23 11.04
CA TRP A 196 -6.51 -3.18 11.38
C TRP A 196 -7.94 -3.69 11.50
N SER A 197 -8.38 -4.51 10.54
CA SER A 197 -9.66 -5.22 10.60
C SER A 197 -9.79 -6.03 11.88
N GLN A 198 -8.80 -6.86 12.19
CA GLN A 198 -8.80 -7.72 13.37
C GLN A 198 -8.81 -6.92 14.67
N MET A 199 -8.00 -5.85 14.78
CA MET A 199 -7.90 -5.04 15.99
C MET A 199 -9.17 -4.23 16.29
N ARG A 200 -9.85 -3.73 15.26
CA ARG A 200 -10.99 -2.79 15.43
C ARG A 200 -12.35 -3.47 15.33
N VAL A 201 -12.42 -4.55 14.57
CA VAL A 201 -13.67 -5.18 14.11
C VAL A 201 -13.69 -6.68 14.46
N ALA A 202 -12.54 -7.27 14.83
CA ALA A 202 -12.38 -8.70 15.10
C ALA A 202 -12.80 -9.60 13.92
N GLN A 203 -12.70 -9.09 12.69
CA GLN A 203 -13.09 -9.80 11.47
C GLN A 203 -11.90 -10.34 10.69
N PRO A 204 -11.99 -11.58 10.16
CA PRO A 204 -10.98 -12.15 9.29
C PRO A 204 -10.97 -11.49 7.92
N MET A 205 -9.86 -11.69 7.21
CA MET A 205 -9.78 -11.42 5.79
C MET A 205 -10.29 -12.65 5.02
N GLU A 206 -11.07 -12.39 3.98
CA GLU A 206 -11.52 -13.39 3.02
C GLU A 206 -10.77 -13.20 1.71
N VAL A 207 -10.24 -14.28 1.16
CA VAL A 207 -9.44 -14.27 -0.06
C VAL A 207 -9.94 -15.36 -0.98
N ARG A 208 -10.28 -14.99 -2.21
CA ARG A 208 -10.50 -15.91 -3.33
C ARG A 208 -9.37 -15.71 -4.32
N SER A 209 -8.74 -16.77 -4.77
CA SER A 209 -7.69 -16.64 -5.78
C SER A 209 -7.60 -17.87 -6.66
N SER A 210 -7.20 -17.64 -7.91
CA SER A 210 -6.97 -18.68 -8.91
C SER A 210 -5.79 -18.28 -9.78
N ILE A 211 -4.90 -19.23 -10.05
CA ILE A 211 -3.75 -19.05 -10.94
C ILE A 211 -4.07 -19.59 -12.34
N ALA A 212 -3.33 -19.12 -13.34
CA ALA A 212 -3.54 -19.56 -14.72
C ALA A 212 -3.45 -21.09 -14.85
N GLY A 213 -4.43 -21.69 -15.54
CA GLY A 213 -4.53 -23.14 -15.72
C GLY A 213 -5.18 -23.91 -14.55
N GLN A 214 -5.58 -23.23 -13.46
CA GLN A 214 -6.25 -23.85 -12.33
C GLN A 214 -7.78 -23.93 -12.54
N ASN A 215 -8.35 -25.13 -12.37
CA ASN A 215 -9.79 -25.39 -12.51
C ASN A 215 -10.61 -25.14 -11.23
N PHE A 216 -9.99 -24.59 -10.19
CA PHE A 216 -10.65 -24.27 -8.92
C PHE A 216 -10.25 -22.88 -8.43
N ILE A 217 -11.09 -22.29 -7.60
CA ILE A 217 -10.80 -21.06 -6.86
C ILE A 217 -10.48 -21.43 -5.42
N SER A 218 -9.29 -21.08 -4.95
CA SER A 218 -8.90 -21.20 -3.54
C SER A 218 -9.63 -20.14 -2.72
N PHE A 219 -10.47 -20.55 -1.78
CA PHE A 219 -11.09 -19.67 -0.79
C PHE A 219 -10.42 -19.87 0.56
N HIS A 220 -9.94 -18.77 1.14
CA HIS A 220 -9.35 -18.73 2.47
C HIS A 220 -10.04 -17.66 3.32
N ARG A 221 -10.32 -17.99 4.57
CA ARG A 221 -10.71 -17.04 5.61
C ARG A 221 -9.74 -17.18 6.78
N PHE A 222 -9.00 -16.13 7.12
CA PHE A 222 -7.97 -16.23 8.15
C PHE A 222 -7.73 -14.91 8.91
N ASN A 223 -7.14 -15.08 10.09
CA ASN A 223 -6.66 -14.03 10.99
C ASN A 223 -5.12 -14.06 11.05
N ILE A 224 -4.55 -13.16 11.84
CA ILE A 224 -3.13 -13.18 12.21
C ILE A 224 -2.97 -13.33 13.72
N ASP A 225 -2.12 -14.25 14.16
CA ASP A 225 -1.59 -14.27 15.52
C ASP A 225 -0.49 -13.20 15.63
N LEU A 226 -0.80 -12.10 16.31
CA LEU A 226 0.11 -10.96 16.44
C LEU A 226 1.38 -11.32 17.22
N HIS A 227 1.34 -12.28 18.15
CA HIS A 227 2.53 -12.65 18.92
C HIS A 227 3.42 -13.61 18.15
N LYS A 228 2.82 -14.56 17.41
CA LYS A 228 3.59 -15.51 16.59
C LYS A 228 3.97 -14.99 15.21
N ASN A 229 3.42 -13.86 14.78
CA ASN A 229 3.52 -13.36 13.41
C ASN A 229 3.17 -14.44 12.37
N ALA A 230 2.03 -15.10 12.58
CA ALA A 230 1.63 -16.25 11.77
C ALA A 230 0.13 -16.21 11.44
N PRO A 231 -0.28 -16.69 10.26
CA PRO A 231 -1.69 -16.77 9.92
C PRO A 231 -2.40 -17.82 10.77
N VAL A 232 -3.66 -17.53 11.13
CA VAL A 232 -4.58 -18.46 11.77
C VAL A 232 -5.73 -18.71 10.80
N VAL A 233 -5.63 -19.80 10.03
CA VAL A 233 -6.65 -20.18 9.05
C VAL A 233 -7.91 -20.66 9.77
N ARG A 234 -9.04 -20.02 9.47
CA ARG A 234 -10.37 -20.36 9.99
C ARG A 234 -11.13 -21.26 9.04
N GLU A 235 -10.97 -21.03 7.74
CA GLU A 235 -11.67 -21.75 6.69
C GLU A 235 -10.79 -21.83 5.44
N HIS A 236 -10.76 -23.00 4.81
CA HIS A 236 -10.14 -23.23 3.52
C HIS A 236 -11.06 -24.13 2.68
N LYS A 237 -11.37 -23.69 1.46
CA LYS A 237 -12.21 -24.43 0.51
C LYS A 237 -11.64 -24.27 -0.89
N LYS A 238 -11.81 -25.30 -1.74
CA LYS A 238 -11.61 -25.21 -3.18
C LYS A 238 -12.99 -25.16 -3.84
N LEU A 239 -13.31 -24.04 -4.47
CA LEU A 239 -14.56 -23.81 -5.18
C LEU A 239 -14.37 -24.14 -6.66
N GLN A 240 -15.43 -24.51 -7.37
CA GLN A 240 -15.37 -24.72 -8.81
C GLN A 240 -15.04 -23.41 -9.54
N ASN A 241 -14.27 -23.49 -10.64
CA ASN A 241 -13.92 -22.35 -11.49
C ASN A 241 -14.46 -22.53 -12.92
N PRO A 242 -15.80 -22.53 -13.13
CA PRO A 242 -16.38 -22.79 -14.45
C PRO A 242 -15.98 -21.73 -15.50
N ASP A 243 -15.78 -20.48 -15.06
CA ASP A 243 -15.42 -19.36 -15.94
C ASP A 243 -13.91 -19.26 -16.21
N ASN A 244 -13.11 -20.19 -15.70
CA ASN A 244 -11.65 -20.16 -15.76
C ASN A 244 -11.04 -18.82 -15.31
N TRP A 245 -11.65 -18.19 -14.30
CA TRP A 245 -11.16 -16.92 -13.76
C TRP A 245 -9.74 -17.12 -13.19
N THR A 246 -8.87 -16.15 -13.47
CA THR A 246 -7.52 -16.04 -12.94
C THR A 246 -7.38 -14.66 -12.33
N GLY A 247 -6.86 -14.58 -11.11
CA GLY A 247 -6.79 -13.33 -10.36
C GLY A 247 -6.98 -13.52 -8.85
N THR A 248 -7.17 -12.40 -8.16
CA THR A 248 -7.40 -12.36 -6.72
C THR A 248 -8.60 -11.49 -6.39
N GLU A 249 -9.38 -11.92 -5.40
CA GLU A 249 -10.39 -11.10 -4.73
C GLU A 249 -10.11 -11.12 -3.23
N ILE A 250 -9.88 -9.95 -2.64
CA ILE A 250 -9.68 -9.75 -1.20
C ILE A 250 -10.87 -8.98 -0.66
N SER A 251 -11.51 -9.53 0.37
CA SER A 251 -12.59 -8.89 1.12
C SER A 251 -12.23 -8.75 2.59
N VAL A 252 -12.46 -7.56 3.15
CA VAL A 252 -12.13 -7.24 4.54
C VAL A 252 -13.09 -6.21 5.10
N THR A 253 -13.45 -6.32 6.38
CA THR A 253 -14.32 -5.34 7.05
C THR A 253 -13.49 -4.42 7.93
N ILE A 254 -13.56 -3.12 7.67
CA ILE A 254 -12.77 -2.12 8.39
C ILE A 254 -13.65 -1.02 8.94
N GLU A 255 -13.31 -0.52 10.13
CA GLU A 255 -13.90 0.70 10.65
C GLU A 255 -13.34 1.89 9.89
N GLY A 256 -14.22 2.77 9.39
CA GLY A 256 -13.83 3.88 8.53
C GLY A 256 -14.71 5.12 8.66
N ASN A 257 -14.37 6.15 7.88
CA ASN A 257 -15.24 7.30 7.66
C ASN A 257 -15.07 7.74 6.21
N PHE A 258 -15.92 7.21 5.33
CA PHE A 258 -15.83 7.47 3.90
C PHE A 258 -16.13 8.94 3.57
N GLY A 259 -17.15 9.53 4.20
CA GLY A 259 -17.57 10.91 3.91
C GLY A 259 -16.45 11.95 4.04
N SER A 260 -15.54 11.79 5.01
CA SER A 260 -14.44 12.73 5.23
C SER A 260 -13.28 12.59 4.24
N TYR A 261 -13.13 11.41 3.62
CA TYR A 261 -12.03 11.10 2.70
C TYR A 261 -12.49 10.78 1.28
N LYS A 262 -13.80 10.85 0.98
CA LYS A 262 -14.39 10.59 -0.34
C LYS A 262 -13.63 11.33 -1.44
N GLN A 263 -13.47 12.65 -1.31
CA GLN A 263 -12.77 13.45 -2.33
C GLN A 263 -11.31 13.07 -2.51
N LYS A 264 -10.60 12.74 -1.42
CA LYS A 264 -9.20 12.27 -1.49
C LYS A 264 -9.09 10.91 -2.15
N LEU A 265 -10.02 10.00 -1.87
CA LEU A 265 -10.06 8.69 -2.50
C LEU A 265 -10.35 8.81 -4.00
N LEU A 266 -11.38 9.56 -4.38
CA LEU A 266 -11.71 9.78 -5.79
C LEU A 266 -10.56 10.46 -6.53
N LYS A 267 -9.91 11.45 -5.92
CA LYS A 267 -8.70 12.08 -6.48
C LYS A 267 -7.57 11.06 -6.67
N TYR A 268 -7.31 10.19 -5.69
CA TYR A 268 -6.31 9.13 -5.82
C TYR A 268 -6.63 8.20 -7.00
N LEU A 269 -7.88 7.73 -7.11
CA LEU A 269 -8.31 6.86 -8.20
C LEU A 269 -8.15 7.53 -9.57
N LYS A 270 -8.50 8.81 -9.68
CA LYS A 270 -8.29 9.62 -10.88
C LYS A 270 -6.80 9.73 -11.23
N LEU A 271 -5.92 9.98 -10.24
CA LEU A 271 -4.47 10.04 -10.45
C LEU A 271 -3.90 8.69 -10.91
N ILE A 272 -4.39 7.57 -10.36
CA ILE A 272 -4.01 6.23 -10.83
C ILE A 272 -4.47 6.01 -12.28
N ALA A 273 -5.72 6.35 -12.61
CA ALA A 273 -6.23 6.22 -13.97
C ALA A 273 -5.43 7.05 -15.00
N ILE A 274 -4.89 8.20 -14.60
CA ILE A 274 -3.98 9.02 -15.44
C ILE A 274 -2.67 8.27 -15.74
N ILE A 275 -2.03 7.66 -14.75
CA ILE A 275 -0.72 7.02 -14.96
C ILE A 275 -0.82 5.59 -15.50
N THR A 276 -2.00 4.96 -15.42
CA THR A 276 -2.28 3.64 -15.98
C THR A 276 -3.46 3.69 -16.96
N PRO A 277 -3.33 4.38 -18.12
CA PRO A 277 -4.41 4.47 -19.11
C PRO A 277 -4.74 3.12 -19.78
N TYR A 278 -3.88 2.12 -19.57
CA TYR A 278 -4.06 0.74 -19.99
C TYR A 278 -4.86 -0.12 -19.00
N ALA A 279 -5.17 0.39 -17.81
CA ALA A 279 -6.00 -0.29 -16.83
C ALA A 279 -7.49 0.06 -17.01
N SER A 280 -8.37 -0.90 -16.69
CA SER A 280 -9.78 -0.64 -16.40
C SER A 280 -9.96 -0.61 -14.88
N PHE A 281 -10.64 0.41 -14.37
CA PHE A 281 -10.85 0.57 -12.94
C PHE A 281 -12.30 0.91 -12.61
N ASP A 282 -12.95 0.06 -11.84
CA ASP A 282 -14.32 0.24 -11.40
C ASP A 282 -14.39 0.46 -9.89
N PHE A 283 -14.93 1.61 -9.47
CA PHE A 283 -15.20 1.92 -8.07
C PHE A 283 -16.71 1.93 -7.82
N ARG A 284 -17.16 1.11 -6.87
CA ARG A 284 -18.55 1.08 -6.41
C ARG A 284 -18.63 1.43 -4.93
N TYR A 285 -19.35 2.49 -4.61
CA TYR A 285 -19.78 2.77 -3.24
C TYR A 285 -21.22 2.28 -3.07
N VAL A 286 -21.44 1.35 -2.14
CA VAL A 286 -22.76 0.83 -1.79
C VAL A 286 -23.13 1.37 -0.41
N ALA A 287 -24.00 2.37 -0.37
CA ALA A 287 -24.54 2.89 0.88
C ALA A 287 -25.63 1.95 1.43
N GLU A 288 -25.99 2.09 2.71
CA GLU A 288 -27.15 1.36 3.26
C GLU A 288 -28.48 1.79 2.63
N ASP A 289 -28.60 3.09 2.34
CA ASP A 289 -29.67 3.59 1.48
C ASP A 289 -29.15 3.62 0.06
N GLU A 290 -29.63 2.70 -0.78
CA GLU A 290 -29.19 2.51 -2.17
C GLU A 290 -29.23 3.81 -3.00
N LYS A 291 -30.08 4.79 -2.65
CA LYS A 291 -30.14 6.09 -3.33
C LYS A 291 -28.85 6.91 -3.18
N ASN A 292 -28.05 6.63 -2.15
CA ASN A 292 -26.77 7.28 -1.90
C ASN A 292 -25.57 6.49 -2.44
N SER A 293 -25.82 5.31 -3.01
CA SER A 293 -24.80 4.53 -3.72
C SER A 293 -24.40 5.24 -5.00
N PHE A 294 -23.14 5.07 -5.40
CA PHE A 294 -22.67 5.58 -6.68
C PHE A 294 -21.59 4.67 -7.26
N PHE A 295 -21.41 4.80 -8.55
CA PHE A 295 -20.45 4.05 -9.33
C PHE A 295 -19.60 5.01 -10.14
N HIS A 296 -18.31 4.71 -10.24
CA HIS A 296 -17.35 5.47 -11.04
C HIS A 296 -16.46 4.49 -11.78
N SER A 297 -16.37 4.63 -13.10
CA SER A 297 -15.60 3.74 -13.96
C SER A 297 -14.58 4.53 -14.75
N TYR A 298 -13.34 4.05 -14.76
CA TYR A 298 -12.26 4.55 -15.58
C TYR A 298 -11.94 3.48 -16.63
N THR A 299 -12.39 3.70 -17.85
CA THR A 299 -12.22 2.75 -18.96
C THR A 299 -10.82 2.80 -19.55
N ARG A 300 -10.30 1.67 -20.00
CA ARG A 300 -9.01 1.62 -20.71
C ARG A 300 -9.03 2.49 -21.98
N ARG A 301 -7.90 3.12 -22.31
CA ARG A 301 -7.70 3.88 -23.57
C ARG A 301 -6.63 3.32 -24.50
N THR A 302 -5.78 2.44 -24.01
CA THR A 302 -4.71 1.84 -24.78
C THR A 302 -4.46 0.42 -24.32
N ASP A 303 -4.20 -0.49 -25.25
CA ASP A 303 -3.74 -1.85 -24.92
C ASP A 303 -2.20 -1.93 -24.89
N ARG A 304 -1.52 -0.80 -25.06
CA ARG A 304 -0.06 -0.70 -24.92
C ARG A 304 0.32 -0.45 -23.47
N MET A 305 0.66 -1.52 -22.77
CA MET A 305 1.26 -1.48 -21.44
C MET A 305 2.77 -1.23 -21.54
N PRO A 306 3.40 -0.55 -20.57
CA PRO A 306 4.86 -0.52 -20.45
C PRO A 306 5.46 -1.91 -20.35
N ASP A 307 6.74 -2.02 -20.73
CA ASP A 307 7.51 -3.24 -20.50
C ASP A 307 7.62 -3.49 -18.99
N PRO A 308 7.38 -4.71 -18.50
CA PRO A 308 7.47 -5.00 -17.08
C PRO A 308 8.89 -4.77 -16.56
N PRO A 309 9.04 -4.27 -15.32
CA PRO A 309 10.34 -4.08 -14.71
C PRO A 309 11.06 -5.42 -14.56
N ARG A 310 12.38 -5.39 -14.63
CA ARG A 310 13.22 -6.59 -14.54
C ARG A 310 13.97 -6.61 -13.22
N GLU A 311 14.39 -7.79 -12.80
CA GLU A 311 15.24 -7.92 -11.63
C GLU A 311 16.65 -7.38 -11.96
N ALA A 312 17.03 -6.32 -11.26
CA ALA A 312 18.35 -5.71 -11.32
C ALA A 312 19.30 -6.36 -10.30
N LYS A 313 20.60 -6.33 -10.61
CA LYS A 313 21.66 -6.62 -9.61
C LYS A 313 21.95 -5.37 -8.79
N HIS A 314 22.42 -5.58 -7.56
CA HIS A 314 22.88 -4.48 -6.73
C HIS A 314 24.05 -3.74 -7.38
N HIS A 315 23.98 -2.42 -7.38
CA HIS A 315 25.07 -1.58 -7.82
C HIS A 315 26.15 -1.52 -6.75
N PRO A 316 27.44 -1.69 -7.11
CA PRO A 316 28.53 -1.83 -6.14
C PRO A 316 28.74 -0.63 -5.21
N SER A 317 28.32 0.58 -5.60
CA SER A 317 28.41 1.78 -4.75
C SER A 317 27.44 1.79 -3.56
N ASP A 318 26.35 1.02 -3.61
CA ASP A 318 25.30 1.00 -2.57
C ASP A 318 25.25 -0.34 -1.81
N VAL A 319 26.39 -1.04 -1.80
CA VAL A 319 26.50 -2.34 -1.13
C VAL A 319 27.08 -2.12 0.26
N ASP A 320 26.28 -2.42 1.28
CA ASP A 320 26.75 -2.49 2.66
C ASP A 320 27.43 -3.84 2.99
N LEU A 321 28.06 -3.90 4.17
CA LEU A 321 28.76 -5.10 4.64
C LEU A 321 27.82 -6.30 4.86
N GLU A 322 26.58 -6.09 5.28
CA GLU A 322 25.64 -7.17 5.58
C GLU A 322 25.11 -7.81 4.31
N LEU A 323 24.78 -6.99 3.30
CA LEU A 323 24.44 -7.42 1.97
C LEU A 323 25.60 -8.19 1.34
N LEU A 324 26.84 -7.70 1.48
CA LEU A 324 28.02 -8.38 0.98
C LEU A 324 28.21 -9.75 1.64
N LYS A 325 28.06 -9.84 2.98
CA LYS A 325 28.06 -11.13 3.71
C LYS A 325 26.99 -12.08 3.22
N LYS A 326 25.74 -11.59 3.08
CA LYS A 326 24.62 -12.38 2.58
C LYS A 326 24.89 -12.93 1.18
N LYS A 327 25.39 -12.09 0.26
CA LYS A 327 25.76 -12.49 -1.10
C LYS A 327 26.90 -13.51 -1.11
N ILE A 328 27.93 -13.31 -0.29
CA ILE A 328 29.06 -14.24 -0.17
C ILE A 328 28.59 -15.60 0.35
N ALA A 329 27.73 -15.63 1.38
CA ALA A 329 27.18 -16.86 1.94
C ALA A 329 26.34 -17.63 0.90
N GLY A 330 25.55 -16.93 0.10
CA GLY A 330 24.76 -17.50 -0.99
C GLY A 330 25.55 -17.86 -2.26
N SER A 331 26.74 -17.31 -2.45
CA SER A 331 27.51 -17.46 -3.69
C SER A 331 28.03 -18.89 -3.92
N SER A 332 28.02 -19.32 -5.18
CA SER A 332 28.66 -20.55 -5.66
C SER A 332 29.97 -20.30 -6.40
N HIS A 333 30.38 -19.04 -6.55
CA HIS A 333 31.59 -18.67 -7.28
C HIS A 333 32.86 -19.11 -6.55
N LYS A 334 33.81 -19.72 -7.28
CA LYS A 334 35.10 -20.17 -6.73
C LYS A 334 36.19 -19.09 -6.69
N LYS A 335 35.92 -17.93 -7.28
CA LYS A 335 36.86 -16.82 -7.47
C LYS A 335 36.17 -15.50 -7.18
N LEU A 336 36.85 -14.61 -6.46
CA LEU A 336 36.35 -13.28 -6.10
C LEU A 336 36.05 -12.44 -7.34
N SER A 337 36.89 -12.51 -8.37
CA SER A 337 36.66 -11.81 -9.65
C SER A 337 35.34 -12.24 -10.30
N LYS A 338 35.04 -13.55 -10.30
CA LYS A 338 33.79 -14.08 -10.85
C LYS A 338 32.58 -13.67 -10.02
N PHE A 339 32.72 -13.66 -8.69
CA PHE A 339 31.70 -13.13 -7.80
C PHE A 339 31.40 -11.65 -8.08
N LEU A 340 32.42 -10.80 -8.16
CA LEU A 340 32.25 -9.37 -8.41
C LEU A 340 31.54 -9.10 -9.76
N SER A 341 31.95 -9.77 -10.83
CA SER A 341 31.27 -9.62 -12.14
C SER A 341 29.90 -10.32 -12.22
N GLY A 342 29.66 -11.30 -11.36
CA GLY A 342 28.47 -12.15 -11.39
C GLY A 342 27.32 -11.59 -10.56
N GLU A 343 27.62 -11.02 -9.39
CA GLU A 343 26.63 -10.68 -8.37
C GLU A 343 26.24 -9.20 -8.31
N PHE A 344 27.00 -8.34 -8.98
CA PHE A 344 26.81 -6.88 -9.00
C PHE A 344 26.59 -6.37 -10.42
N SER A 345 25.84 -5.28 -10.54
CA SER A 345 25.72 -4.56 -11.81
C SER A 345 27.00 -3.78 -12.10
N ASN A 346 27.23 -3.48 -13.38
CA ASN A 346 28.29 -2.56 -13.83
C ASN A 346 29.73 -2.97 -13.50
N ILE A 347 29.96 -4.24 -13.12
CA ILE A 347 31.30 -4.83 -13.00
C ILE A 347 31.53 -5.82 -14.15
N THR A 348 32.32 -5.41 -15.14
CA THR A 348 32.76 -6.30 -16.21
C THR A 348 33.82 -7.29 -15.71
N ALA A 349 34.02 -8.40 -16.42
CA ALA A 349 35.07 -9.37 -16.09
C ALA A 349 36.48 -8.73 -16.06
N SER A 350 36.74 -7.76 -16.95
CA SER A 350 37.99 -7.00 -16.98
C SER A 350 38.14 -6.11 -15.74
N LEU A 351 37.08 -5.36 -15.38
CA LEU A 351 37.08 -4.51 -14.19
C LEU A 351 37.25 -5.37 -12.93
N ALA A 352 36.54 -6.48 -12.80
CA ALA A 352 36.67 -7.38 -11.66
C ALA A 352 38.11 -7.88 -11.47
N GLY A 353 38.80 -8.27 -12.54
CA GLY A 353 40.20 -8.68 -12.47
C GLY A 353 41.12 -7.56 -11.97
N ARG A 354 40.89 -6.33 -12.45
CA ARG A 354 41.63 -5.14 -11.98
C ARG A 354 41.36 -4.84 -10.50
N LEU A 355 40.11 -4.92 -10.07
CA LEU A 355 39.71 -4.69 -8.67
C LEU A 355 40.39 -5.69 -7.73
N VAL A 356 40.39 -6.98 -8.08
CA VAL A 356 41.03 -8.03 -7.28
C VAL A 356 42.55 -7.85 -7.23
N THR A 357 43.16 -7.41 -8.34
CA THR A 357 44.60 -7.13 -8.39
C THR A 357 44.97 -5.96 -7.47
N GLU A 358 44.21 -4.86 -7.52
CA GLU A 358 44.43 -3.68 -6.67
C GLU A 358 44.22 -4.00 -5.19
N LEU A 359 43.17 -4.75 -4.87
CA LEU A 359 42.86 -5.18 -3.51
C LEU A 359 43.96 -6.05 -2.91
N GLY A 360 44.58 -6.93 -3.71
CA GLY A 360 45.72 -7.74 -3.32
C GLY A 360 47.05 -6.98 -3.28
N GLY A 361 47.18 -5.88 -4.03
CA GLY A 361 48.38 -5.03 -4.09
C GLY A 361 48.49 -4.04 -2.92
N ALA A 362 47.36 -3.60 -2.38
CA ALA A 362 47.34 -2.72 -1.21
C ALA A 362 47.86 -3.43 0.08
N ASP A 363 48.07 -4.76 0.04
CA ASP A 363 48.70 -5.57 1.09
C ASP A 363 50.22 -5.77 0.92
N GLY A 364 50.92 -4.94 0.14
CA GLY A 364 52.38 -4.98 0.26
C GLY A 364 53.21 -4.12 -0.68
N ALA A 365 53.70 -3.00 -0.16
CA ALA A 365 55.04 -2.54 -0.52
C ALA A 365 56.16 -3.24 0.29
N ARG A 366 55.85 -4.16 1.23
CA ARG A 366 56.86 -4.77 2.14
C ARG A 366 56.71 -6.26 2.48
N ALA A 367 55.92 -7.05 1.77
CA ALA A 367 55.89 -8.50 1.99
C ALA A 367 56.07 -9.27 0.67
N LYS A 368 57.29 -9.77 0.45
CA LYS A 368 57.58 -10.79 -0.55
C LYS A 368 56.87 -12.09 -0.13
N GLY A 369 55.64 -12.30 -0.57
CA GLY A 369 54.90 -13.54 -0.29
C GLY A 369 53.41 -13.46 -0.59
N LYS A 370 53.04 -13.92 -1.79
CA LYS A 370 51.72 -14.45 -2.19
C LYS A 370 50.52 -14.14 -1.29
N GLY A 371 49.62 -13.30 -1.79
CA GLY A 371 48.20 -13.36 -1.46
C GLY A 371 47.39 -13.12 -2.73
N ASN A 372 47.25 -14.14 -3.59
CA ASN A 372 46.23 -14.06 -4.63
C ASN A 372 44.87 -13.98 -3.92
N ILE A 373 44.27 -12.79 -3.86
CA ILE A 373 42.97 -12.58 -3.21
C ILE A 373 41.80 -13.03 -4.09
N ASP A 374 42.07 -13.56 -5.29
CA ASP A 374 41.10 -14.24 -6.15
C ASP A 374 40.73 -15.65 -5.63
N ILE A 375 40.48 -15.74 -4.32
CA ILE A 375 40.00 -16.94 -3.62
C ILE A 375 38.49 -17.07 -3.75
N SER A 376 37.95 -18.16 -3.22
CA SER A 376 36.50 -18.26 -3.04
C SER A 376 36.03 -17.16 -2.10
N PRO A 377 34.95 -16.41 -2.41
CA PRO A 377 34.42 -15.37 -1.53
C PRO A 377 34.11 -15.90 -0.11
N LYS A 378 33.71 -17.18 -0.01
CA LYS A 378 33.42 -17.86 1.26
C LYS A 378 34.64 -18.07 2.16
N GLN A 379 35.85 -17.94 1.61
CA GLN A 379 37.11 -18.07 2.34
C GLN A 379 37.66 -16.71 2.81
N MET A 380 36.98 -15.60 2.48
CA MET A 380 37.41 -14.27 2.91
C MET A 380 37.28 -14.10 4.42
N THR A 381 38.29 -13.49 5.04
CA THR A 381 38.23 -13.09 6.45
C THR A 381 37.40 -11.80 6.61
N ASP A 382 36.91 -11.52 7.81
CA ASP A 382 36.18 -10.27 8.10
C ASP A 382 37.02 -9.02 7.78
N THR A 383 38.33 -9.08 7.98
CA THR A 383 39.25 -7.99 7.62
C THR A 383 39.33 -7.79 6.11
N GLN A 384 39.42 -8.88 5.34
CA GLN A 384 39.43 -8.82 3.87
C GLN A 384 38.10 -8.32 3.32
N LEU A 385 36.99 -8.70 3.95
CA LEU A 385 35.66 -8.22 3.62
C LEU A 385 35.50 -6.72 3.87
N LEU A 386 35.93 -6.24 5.03
CA LEU A 386 35.91 -4.82 5.38
C LEU A 386 36.73 -4.00 4.37
N ARG A 387 37.91 -4.52 4.01
CA ARG A 387 38.77 -3.91 3.01
C ARG A 387 38.10 -3.85 1.63
N LEU A 388 37.49 -4.95 1.20
CA LEU A 388 36.75 -4.99 -0.07
C LEU A 388 35.64 -3.93 -0.10
N HIS A 389 34.86 -3.83 0.98
CA HIS A 389 33.81 -2.83 1.08
C HIS A 389 34.35 -1.39 1.04
N GLN A 390 35.37 -1.07 1.82
CA GLN A 390 36.02 0.25 1.79
C GLN A 390 36.58 0.58 0.41
N PHE A 391 37.15 -0.41 -0.27
CA PHE A 391 37.67 -0.27 -1.61
C PHE A 391 36.54 -0.03 -2.63
N MET A 392 35.45 -0.78 -2.56
CA MET A 392 34.27 -0.56 -3.43
C MET A 392 33.71 0.85 -3.28
N GLN A 393 33.69 1.41 -2.06
CA GLN A 393 33.23 2.79 -1.83
C GLN A 393 34.14 3.87 -2.45
N GLN A 394 35.42 3.55 -2.73
CA GLN A 394 36.37 4.47 -3.37
C GLN A 394 36.38 4.35 -4.89
N VAL A 395 35.95 3.21 -5.42
CA VAL A 395 35.97 2.95 -6.87
C VAL A 395 34.82 3.67 -7.55
N ARG A 396 35.13 4.36 -8.65
CA ARG A 396 34.13 4.94 -9.53
C ARG A 396 33.57 3.89 -10.48
N PHE A 397 32.34 3.45 -10.22
CA PHE A 397 31.60 2.58 -11.12
C PHE A 397 30.79 3.42 -12.12
N ALA A 398 30.46 2.81 -13.27
CA ALA A 398 29.55 3.43 -14.23
C ALA A 398 28.13 3.43 -13.66
N ASP A 399 27.31 4.41 -14.03
CA ASP A 399 25.91 4.48 -13.60
C ASP A 399 25.08 3.35 -14.25
N PRO A 400 24.11 2.74 -13.53
CA PRO A 400 23.16 1.80 -14.13
C PRO A 400 22.36 2.44 -15.27
N ASP A 401 22.01 1.63 -16.28
CA ASP A 401 21.43 2.10 -17.54
C ASP A 401 19.90 2.22 -17.56
N GLY A 402 19.23 1.89 -16.45
CA GLY A 402 17.79 2.03 -16.25
C GLY A 402 16.91 1.03 -17.00
N LYS A 403 17.47 0.04 -17.71
CA LYS A 403 16.69 -0.95 -18.49
C LYS A 403 15.81 -1.88 -17.65
N ASP A 404 16.08 -1.92 -16.36
CA ASP A 404 15.33 -2.72 -15.39
C ASP A 404 14.10 -1.95 -14.83
N LEU A 405 13.94 -0.68 -15.19
CA LEU A 405 12.82 0.17 -14.83
C LEU A 405 11.67 0.04 -15.84
N SER A 406 10.47 0.44 -15.40
CA SER A 406 9.23 0.46 -16.17
C SER A 406 8.61 1.86 -16.08
N PRO A 407 9.07 2.83 -16.89
CA PRO A 407 8.44 4.15 -16.97
C PRO A 407 7.02 4.03 -17.54
N ALA A 408 6.14 4.98 -17.23
CA ALA A 408 4.83 5.03 -17.87
C ALA A 408 4.97 5.27 -19.38
N GLY A 409 5.94 6.11 -19.76
CA GLY A 409 6.24 6.55 -21.09
C GLY A 409 5.44 7.79 -21.48
N GLU A 410 6.04 8.66 -22.29
CA GLU A 410 5.39 9.88 -22.79
C GLU A 410 4.02 9.61 -23.42
N TYR A 411 3.90 8.52 -24.18
CA TYR A 411 2.67 8.12 -24.85
C TYR A 411 1.53 7.83 -23.86
N ASN A 412 1.77 6.97 -22.87
CA ASN A 412 0.73 6.62 -21.90
C ASN A 412 0.41 7.80 -21.00
N LEU A 413 1.43 8.52 -20.52
CA LEU A 413 1.24 9.69 -19.68
C LEU A 413 0.40 10.76 -20.40
N ARG A 414 0.68 11.02 -21.69
CA ARG A 414 -0.11 11.93 -22.52
C ARG A 414 -1.56 11.47 -22.64
N LEU A 415 -1.78 10.18 -22.94
CA LEU A 415 -3.12 9.64 -23.10
C LEU A 415 -3.96 9.72 -21.82
N GLY A 416 -3.38 9.36 -20.68
CA GLY A 416 -4.09 9.40 -19.41
C GLY A 416 -4.46 10.82 -18.99
N VAL A 417 -3.54 11.78 -19.16
CA VAL A 417 -3.83 13.20 -18.88
C VAL A 417 -4.92 13.73 -19.81
N MET A 418 -4.84 13.46 -21.11
CA MET A 418 -5.86 13.89 -22.08
C MET A 418 -7.24 13.33 -21.75
N LYS A 419 -7.31 12.07 -21.30
CA LYS A 419 -8.56 11.37 -20.99
C LYS A 419 -9.22 11.87 -19.71
N GLU A 420 -8.46 12.00 -18.63
CA GLU A 420 -9.02 12.24 -17.29
C GLU A 420 -9.16 13.74 -16.98
N LEU A 421 -8.39 14.60 -17.64
CA LEU A 421 -8.41 16.05 -17.40
C LEU A 421 -9.04 16.86 -18.55
N ASN A 422 -9.22 16.27 -19.74
CA ASN A 422 -9.71 16.96 -20.95
C ASN A 422 -9.09 18.36 -21.18
N PRO A 423 -7.74 18.50 -21.16
CA PRO A 423 -7.08 19.79 -21.31
C PRO A 423 -7.06 20.27 -22.77
N ASP A 424 -6.88 21.58 -22.97
CA ASP A 424 -6.70 22.16 -24.30
C ASP A 424 -5.33 21.80 -24.89
N MET A 425 -4.30 21.73 -24.03
CA MET A 425 -2.94 21.41 -24.41
C MET A 425 -2.28 20.48 -23.39
N VAL A 426 -1.45 19.55 -23.88
CA VAL A 426 -0.61 18.66 -23.09
C VAL A 426 0.79 18.56 -23.68
N ALA A 427 1.78 18.65 -22.80
CA ALA A 427 3.18 18.30 -23.06
C ALA A 427 3.63 17.21 -22.07
N THR A 428 4.40 16.26 -22.55
CA THR A 428 4.99 15.17 -21.76
C THR A 428 6.48 15.08 -22.07
N HIS A 429 7.25 14.55 -21.12
CA HIS A 429 8.66 14.27 -21.31
C HIS A 429 9.11 13.11 -20.42
N GLU A 430 9.87 12.19 -20.99
CA GLU A 430 10.61 11.15 -20.27
C GLU A 430 12.10 11.52 -20.28
N GLY A 431 12.68 11.69 -19.10
CA GLY A 431 14.11 11.96 -18.96
C GLY A 431 14.96 10.71 -19.22
N SER A 432 16.27 10.90 -19.38
CA SER A 432 17.21 9.77 -19.41
C SER A 432 17.34 9.13 -18.03
N ALA A 433 17.67 7.82 -18.01
CA ALA A 433 17.99 7.12 -16.77
C ALA A 433 19.23 7.74 -16.11
N VAL A 434 19.11 7.97 -14.81
CA VAL A 434 20.17 8.52 -13.94
C VAL A 434 20.30 7.63 -12.72
N ALA A 435 21.41 7.74 -12.00
CA ALA A 435 21.66 6.95 -10.80
C ALA A 435 21.84 7.85 -9.58
N LEU A 436 21.26 7.41 -8.46
CA LEU A 436 21.47 8.01 -7.15
C LEU A 436 21.67 6.89 -6.15
N GLU A 437 22.77 6.93 -5.40
CA GLU A 437 23.09 5.92 -4.37
C GLU A 437 22.93 4.49 -4.93
N GLY A 438 23.51 4.23 -6.12
CA GLY A 438 23.45 2.91 -6.76
C GLY A 438 22.06 2.46 -7.28
N HIS A 439 21.03 3.29 -7.16
CA HIS A 439 19.70 3.03 -7.71
C HIS A 439 19.49 3.82 -9.00
N ALA A 440 19.12 3.12 -10.07
CA ALA A 440 18.65 3.76 -11.29
C ALA A 440 17.26 4.37 -11.05
N PHE A 441 17.03 5.57 -11.60
CA PHE A 441 15.72 6.19 -11.66
C PHE A 441 15.54 6.98 -12.95
N ILE A 442 14.29 7.14 -13.36
CA ILE A 442 13.85 7.96 -14.49
C ILE A 442 12.84 8.97 -13.94
N VAL A 443 12.92 10.21 -14.42
CA VAL A 443 11.95 11.25 -14.09
C VAL A 443 11.07 11.50 -15.30
N GLU A 444 9.77 11.37 -15.10
CA GLU A 444 8.75 11.68 -16.11
C GLU A 444 7.96 12.90 -15.66
N ALA A 445 7.61 13.76 -16.61
CA ALA A 445 6.84 14.96 -16.37
C ALA A 445 5.72 15.14 -17.39
N ALA A 446 4.58 15.65 -16.94
CA ALA A 446 3.48 16.09 -17.78
C ALA A 446 2.97 17.45 -17.32
N VAL A 447 2.66 18.31 -18.29
CA VAL A 447 2.04 19.61 -18.07
C VAL A 447 0.81 19.71 -18.96
N SER A 448 -0.34 20.02 -18.36
CA SER A 448 -1.59 20.29 -19.07
C SER A 448 -2.07 21.72 -18.81
N ILE A 449 -2.63 22.36 -19.83
CA ILE A 449 -3.17 23.73 -19.77
C ILE A 449 -4.59 23.71 -20.32
N GLY A 450 -5.48 24.46 -19.66
CA GLY A 450 -6.88 24.58 -20.08
C GLY A 450 -7.72 23.35 -19.76
N GLY A 451 -8.89 23.24 -20.39
CA GLY A 451 -9.86 22.18 -20.15
C GLY A 451 -10.89 22.46 -19.07
N GLU A 452 -11.68 21.44 -18.76
CA GLU A 452 -12.83 21.50 -17.84
C GLU A 452 -12.47 21.27 -16.36
N ASP A 453 -11.25 21.57 -15.89
CA ASP A 453 -10.88 21.33 -14.48
C ASP A 453 -11.03 22.61 -13.62
N PRO A 454 -12.18 22.84 -12.95
CA PRO A 454 -12.23 23.70 -11.79
C PRO A 454 -11.70 22.88 -10.59
N ALA A 455 -10.43 23.08 -10.23
CA ALA A 455 -9.79 22.78 -8.94
C ALA A 455 -10.50 21.82 -7.94
#